data_AF-A0AAV0GJH0-F1
#
_entry.id   AF-A0AAV0GJH0-F1
#
_cell.length_a   1.000
_cell.length_b   1.000
_cell.length_c   1.000
_cell.angle_alpha   90.00
_cell.angle_beta   90.00
_cell.angle_gamma   90.00
#
_symmetry.space_group_name_H-M   'P 1'
#
loop_
_entity.id
_entity.type
_entity.pdbx_description
1 polymer ?
#
loop_
_entity_poly.entity_id
_entity_poly.type
_entity_poly.pdbx_seq_one_letter_code
_entity_poly.pdbx_strand_id
1 'polypeptide(L)'
;MTEVIHSSSASPSSSPSLYQARDLVDEEEAKGGNKEKDQLSLLALLVALFRKSFWMACKTERAEHCCSAAGMEIGWPTNVRHISHVTFDRFNGFLGLPVEFEPEVPRRSPSASATVFGVSTESMQLSFDSRGNNVPTILLLMQRHLYAKGGLQTEGIFRINPEERQEEYAREQLNRGVVPDGICVHCLAGLIKAWFRELPSGVLDSLPQEQVIQCQTEEECSALVRLLPSTEASLLDWAINLMADVVQEEFHNKMNARNIAMVFAPNMTQMGDPLTALMYAVQVMNFLRTLIEKKLRERKDSLAKTAPTSSIEPSGENGP
;
A
#
# COMPACT_ATOMS: atom_id res chain seq x y z
N MET A 1 -23.27 -23.64 -36.32
CA MET A 1 -21.88 -24.10 -36.15
C MET A 1 -21.31 -23.29 -34.98
N THR A 2 -21.78 -23.63 -33.77
CA THR A 2 -21.15 -24.48 -32.73
C THR A 2 -20.17 -23.68 -31.88
N GLU A 3 -20.15 -23.71 -30.56
CA GLU A 3 -21.14 -23.98 -29.49
C GLU A 3 -20.44 -23.54 -28.16
N VAL A 4 -21.23 -23.18 -27.15
CA VAL A 4 -20.82 -22.78 -25.80
C VAL A 4 -20.83 -24.02 -24.90
N ILE A 5 -19.83 -24.21 -24.01
CA ILE A 5 -19.98 -25.10 -22.84
C ILE A 5 -19.32 -24.54 -21.57
N HIS A 6 -20.17 -24.32 -20.56
CA HIS A 6 -19.88 -24.15 -19.13
C HIS A 6 -19.46 -25.48 -18.47
N SER A 7 -18.75 -25.44 -17.34
CA SER A 7 -19.03 -26.39 -16.24
C SER A 7 -18.53 -25.93 -14.87
N SER A 8 -19.39 -26.17 -13.88
CA SER A 8 -19.28 -25.85 -12.46
C SER A 8 -18.68 -26.99 -11.62
N SER A 9 -18.15 -26.61 -10.46
CA SER A 9 -18.23 -27.22 -9.11
C SER A 9 -18.25 -28.75 -8.92
N ALA A 10 -17.40 -29.26 -8.01
CA ALA A 10 -17.77 -29.66 -6.64
C ALA A 10 -16.74 -30.63 -6.03
N SER A 11 -16.39 -30.39 -4.75
CA SER A 11 -15.69 -31.30 -3.83
C SER A 11 -16.57 -32.50 -3.42
N PRO A 12 -16.00 -33.62 -2.92
CA PRO A 12 -16.05 -33.84 -1.46
C PRO A 12 -14.86 -34.66 -0.87
N SER A 13 -14.99 -34.89 0.43
CA SER A 13 -14.10 -35.34 1.50
C SER A 13 -13.85 -36.86 1.65
N SER A 14 -12.90 -37.16 2.56
CA SER A 14 -12.81 -38.27 3.54
C SER A 14 -12.29 -39.67 3.13
N SER A 15 -11.27 -40.07 3.92
CA SER A 15 -10.53 -41.33 4.21
C SER A 15 -11.39 -42.61 4.46
N PRO A 16 -10.87 -43.85 4.77
CA PRO A 16 -9.53 -44.27 5.25
C PRO A 16 -8.93 -45.66 4.79
N SER A 17 -7.65 -45.86 5.14
CA SER A 17 -6.90 -47.06 5.62
C SER A 17 -7.14 -48.52 5.15
N LEU A 18 -6.01 -49.24 4.95
CA LEU A 18 -5.53 -50.43 5.72
C LEU A 18 -5.11 -51.66 4.88
N TYR A 19 -4.16 -52.42 5.46
CA TYR A 19 -3.60 -53.75 5.16
C TYR A 19 -2.33 -53.80 4.28
N GLN A 20 -1.11 -53.97 4.86
CA GLN A 20 -0.47 -55.19 5.44
C GLN A 20 0.06 -56.09 4.29
N ALA A 21 1.32 -56.55 4.23
CA ALA A 21 2.10 -57.34 5.19
C ALA A 21 3.59 -57.43 4.70
N ARG A 22 4.61 -57.48 5.59
CA ARG A 22 5.42 -58.67 6.01
C ARG A 22 6.37 -59.22 4.92
N ASP A 23 7.61 -59.69 5.15
CA ASP A 23 8.40 -60.09 6.32
C ASP A 23 9.89 -60.29 5.88
N LEU A 24 10.76 -60.59 6.87
CA LEU A 24 12.02 -61.38 6.87
C LEU A 24 13.35 -60.58 7.06
N VAL A 25 14.01 -60.56 8.25
CA VAL A 25 14.79 -61.63 8.99
C VAL A 25 16.20 -61.79 8.38
N ASP A 26 17.36 -61.87 9.06
CA ASP A 26 17.84 -61.72 10.46
C ASP A 26 19.40 -61.73 10.42
N GLU A 27 20.04 -61.25 11.51
CA GLU A 27 21.25 -61.76 12.22
C GLU A 27 22.58 -62.10 11.48
N GLU A 28 23.81 -62.05 12.03
CA GLU A 28 24.33 -61.93 13.40
C GLU A 28 25.85 -61.57 13.40
N GLU A 29 26.42 -61.50 14.61
CA GLU A 29 27.73 -61.04 15.10
C GLU A 29 29.03 -61.79 14.66
N ALA A 30 30.22 -61.18 14.91
CA ALA A 30 31.11 -61.49 16.06
C ALA A 30 32.65 -61.27 15.86
N LYS A 31 33.24 -60.49 16.78
CA LYS A 31 34.56 -60.56 17.51
C LYS A 31 35.90 -60.97 16.84
N GLY A 32 36.95 -60.17 17.13
CA GLY A 32 38.30 -60.72 17.46
C GLY A 32 39.54 -59.82 17.28
N GLY A 33 40.29 -59.56 18.37
CA GLY A 33 41.76 -59.79 18.42
C GLY A 33 42.76 -58.70 17.98
N ASN A 34 43.32 -57.99 18.97
CA ASN A 34 44.45 -57.06 18.95
C ASN A 34 45.80 -57.67 18.45
N LYS A 35 46.37 -57.19 17.33
CA LYS A 35 47.78 -57.44 16.90
C LYS A 35 48.37 -56.43 15.88
N GLU A 36 47.78 -55.25 15.69
CA GLU A 36 48.16 -54.28 14.63
C GLU A 36 48.80 -52.96 15.12
N LYS A 37 49.17 -52.84 16.39
CA LYS A 37 49.65 -51.56 16.95
C LYS A 37 51.13 -51.23 16.66
N ASP A 38 51.97 -52.21 16.33
CA ASP A 38 53.41 -51.97 16.12
C ASP A 38 53.79 -51.60 14.67
N GLN A 39 52.95 -51.93 13.68
CA GLN A 39 53.13 -51.52 12.28
C GLN A 39 52.75 -50.04 12.05
N LEU A 40 51.78 -49.52 12.82
CA LEU A 40 51.29 -48.14 12.70
C LEU A 40 52.31 -47.10 13.22
N SER A 41 53.21 -47.49 14.12
CA SER A 41 54.24 -46.60 14.70
C SER A 41 55.38 -46.28 13.72
N LEU A 42 55.79 -47.25 12.89
CA LEU A 42 56.85 -47.06 11.88
C LEU A 42 56.36 -46.22 10.68
N LEU A 43 55.10 -46.38 10.27
CA LEU A 43 54.51 -45.58 9.20
C LEU A 43 54.30 -44.12 9.63
N ALA A 44 53.90 -43.89 10.89
CA ALA A 44 53.77 -42.54 11.45
C ALA A 44 55.12 -41.77 11.50
N LEU A 45 56.22 -42.48 11.79
CA LEU A 45 57.57 -41.90 11.79
C LEU A 45 58.03 -41.49 10.39
N LEU A 46 57.73 -42.30 9.36
CA LEU A 46 58.03 -41.99 7.96
C LEU A 46 57.22 -40.79 7.43
N VAL A 47 55.93 -40.70 7.77
CA VAL A 47 55.09 -39.55 7.39
C VAL A 47 55.54 -38.25 8.07
N ALA A 48 56.00 -38.32 9.32
CA ALA A 48 56.54 -37.16 10.04
C ALA A 48 57.86 -36.63 9.42
N LEU A 49 58.73 -37.53 8.95
CA LEU A 49 59.99 -37.16 8.29
C LEU A 49 59.75 -36.56 6.89
N PHE A 50 58.73 -37.02 6.16
CA PHE A 50 58.35 -36.41 4.87
C PHE A 50 57.67 -35.04 5.03
N ARG A 51 56.89 -34.81 6.09
CA ARG A 51 56.28 -33.48 6.36
C ARG A 51 57.28 -32.40 6.73
N LYS A 52 58.44 -32.74 7.30
CA LYS A 52 59.48 -31.76 7.70
C LYS A 52 60.40 -31.33 6.56
N SER A 53 60.58 -32.17 5.54
CA SER A 53 61.46 -31.87 4.39
C SER A 53 60.78 -31.04 3.29
N PHE A 54 59.45 -30.87 3.33
CA PHE A 54 58.72 -30.01 2.40
C PHE A 54 58.43 -28.60 2.94
N TRP A 55 58.73 -28.34 4.23
CA TRP A 55 58.44 -27.07 4.91
C TRP A 55 59.64 -26.11 4.99
N MET A 56 60.75 -26.41 4.33
CA MET A 56 62.00 -25.61 4.39
C MET A 56 62.63 -25.39 3.00
N ALA A 57 61.82 -25.08 1.99
CA ALA A 57 62.31 -24.56 0.71
C ALA A 57 61.43 -23.38 0.28
N CYS A 58 62.05 -22.21 0.15
CA CYS A 58 61.48 -20.89 -0.15
C CYS A 58 60.74 -20.16 0.99
N LYS A 59 61.51 -19.74 2.01
CA LYS A 59 61.31 -18.43 2.64
C LYS A 59 62.25 -17.43 1.95
N THR A 60 61.69 -16.55 1.11
CA THR A 60 62.31 -15.26 0.76
C THR A 60 61.30 -14.18 1.10
N GLU A 61 61.63 -13.36 2.08
CA GLU A 61 60.87 -12.16 2.45
C GLU A 61 61.08 -11.05 1.39
N ARG A 62 59.99 -10.44 0.91
CA ARG A 62 59.78 -8.97 1.04
C ARG A 62 58.47 -8.47 0.44
N ALA A 63 57.86 -7.57 1.22
CA ALA A 63 57.01 -6.43 0.83
C ALA A 63 55.54 -6.68 0.45
N GLU A 64 54.71 -6.58 1.48
CA GLU A 64 53.42 -5.86 1.55
C GLU A 64 52.83 -5.31 0.24
N HIS A 65 51.73 -5.93 -0.19
CA HIS A 65 50.51 -5.23 -0.64
C HIS A 65 49.31 -6.15 -0.38
N CYS A 66 48.40 -5.68 0.48
CA CYS A 66 47.17 -6.38 0.84
C CYS A 66 46.19 -6.43 -0.34
N CYS A 67 45.83 -7.65 -0.76
CA CYS A 67 44.53 -7.97 -1.36
C CYS A 67 44.22 -9.41 -0.94
N SER A 68 43.51 -9.59 0.17
CA SER A 68 42.94 -10.88 0.55
C SER A 68 41.82 -11.23 -0.43
N ALA A 69 42.19 -11.85 -1.56
CA ALA A 69 41.25 -12.59 -2.38
C ALA A 69 40.85 -13.85 -1.59
N ALA A 70 39.78 -13.74 -0.80
CA ALA A 70 39.12 -14.90 -0.24
C ALA A 70 38.67 -15.77 -1.42
N GLY A 71 39.28 -16.95 -1.55
CA GLY A 71 38.96 -17.92 -2.59
C GLY A 71 37.48 -18.28 -2.52
N MET A 72 36.80 -18.17 -3.64
CA MET A 72 35.42 -18.66 -3.75
C MET A 72 35.47 -20.18 -3.79
N GLU A 73 35.24 -20.84 -2.65
CA GLU A 73 35.16 -22.30 -2.56
C GLU A 73 33.80 -22.77 -3.11
N ILE A 74 33.81 -23.31 -4.34
CA ILE A 74 32.63 -23.91 -4.96
C ILE A 74 32.40 -25.28 -4.33
N GLY A 75 31.29 -25.43 -3.59
CA GLY A 75 30.90 -26.69 -2.94
C GLY A 75 30.45 -27.79 -3.93
N TRP A 76 30.23 -29.00 -3.42
CA TRP A 76 29.74 -30.13 -4.22
C TRP A 76 28.37 -29.83 -4.85
N PRO A 77 28.03 -30.40 -6.02
CA PRO A 77 26.77 -30.12 -6.75
C PRO A 77 25.49 -30.39 -5.94
N THR A 78 25.58 -31.24 -4.91
CA THR A 78 24.48 -31.59 -4.01
C THR A 78 24.40 -30.72 -2.76
N ASN A 79 25.38 -29.83 -2.53
CA ASN A 79 25.45 -28.96 -1.36
C ASN A 79 24.84 -27.58 -1.64
N VAL A 80 23.65 -27.57 -2.26
CA VAL A 80 22.87 -26.34 -2.49
C VAL A 80 22.01 -26.08 -1.27
N ARG A 81 22.27 -24.99 -0.55
CA ARG A 81 21.41 -24.49 0.52
C ARG A 81 20.62 -23.29 -0.01
N HIS A 82 19.30 -23.35 0.05
CA HIS A 82 18.45 -22.18 -0.18
C HIS A 82 18.48 -21.31 1.09
N ILE A 83 19.32 -20.28 1.11
CA ILE A 83 19.57 -19.46 2.32
C ILE A 83 18.63 -18.25 2.39
N SER A 84 18.02 -17.85 1.26
CA SER A 84 17.14 -16.69 1.20
C SER A 84 15.97 -16.91 0.24
N HIS A 85 14.76 -16.69 0.72
CA HIS A 85 13.55 -16.63 -0.10
C HIS A 85 13.29 -15.17 -0.47
N VAL A 86 13.48 -14.84 -1.74
CA VAL A 86 13.21 -13.51 -2.28
C VAL A 86 11.86 -13.52 -2.98
N THR A 87 10.95 -12.64 -2.57
CA THR A 87 9.68 -12.42 -3.27
C THR A 87 9.66 -11.04 -3.87
N PHE A 88 9.15 -10.93 -5.09
CA PHE A 88 8.91 -9.63 -5.69
C PHE A 88 7.49 -9.16 -5.33
N ASP A 89 7.41 -8.07 -4.59
CA ASP A 89 6.20 -7.29 -4.40
C ASP A 89 6.19 -6.10 -5.36
N ARG A 90 5.04 -5.88 -6.02
CA ARG A 90 4.89 -4.82 -7.02
C ARG A 90 5.16 -3.42 -6.45
N PHE A 91 4.99 -3.22 -5.15
CA PHE A 91 5.08 -1.91 -4.52
C PHE A 91 6.36 -1.73 -3.71
N ASN A 92 6.79 -2.79 -3.02
CA ASN A 92 7.95 -2.81 -2.15
C ASN A 92 9.19 -3.44 -2.80
N GLY A 93 9.11 -3.79 -4.09
CA GLY A 93 10.21 -4.41 -4.82
C GLY A 93 10.54 -5.80 -4.29
N PHE A 94 11.82 -6.13 -4.24
CA PHE A 94 12.26 -7.43 -3.75
C PHE A 94 12.27 -7.48 -2.21
N LEU A 95 11.36 -8.26 -1.63
CA LEU A 95 11.29 -8.59 -0.22
C LEU A 95 12.16 -9.82 0.07
N GLY A 96 12.82 -9.85 1.23
CA GLY A 96 13.68 -10.98 1.62
C GLY A 96 15.02 -11.03 0.87
N LEU A 97 15.39 -9.94 0.20
CA LEU A 97 16.68 -9.79 -0.47
C LEU A 97 17.80 -9.76 0.59
N PRO A 98 18.86 -10.59 0.47
CA PRO A 98 20.00 -10.52 1.37
C PRO A 98 20.66 -9.13 1.34
N VAL A 99 21.15 -8.67 2.49
CA VAL A 99 21.74 -7.33 2.68
C VAL A 99 22.86 -7.04 1.67
N GLU A 100 23.61 -8.06 1.25
CA GLU A 100 24.64 -7.92 0.22
C GLU A 100 24.12 -7.50 -1.16
N PHE A 101 22.86 -7.79 -1.50
CA PHE A 101 22.25 -7.45 -2.80
C PHE A 101 21.37 -6.19 -2.75
N GLU A 102 21.06 -5.66 -1.56
CA GLU A 102 20.30 -4.41 -1.41
C GLU A 102 20.90 -3.17 -2.12
N PRO A 103 22.24 -2.99 -2.20
CA PRO A 103 22.83 -1.82 -2.86
C PRO A 103 22.70 -1.83 -4.38
N GLU A 104 22.60 -3.02 -4.98
CA GLU A 104 22.62 -3.24 -6.43
C GLU A 104 21.22 -3.31 -7.04
N VAL A 105 20.20 -3.59 -6.22
CA VAL A 105 18.83 -3.77 -6.66
C VAL A 105 18.00 -2.54 -6.27
N PRO A 106 17.41 -1.81 -7.25
CA PRO A 106 16.46 -0.76 -6.95
C PRO A 106 15.35 -1.27 -6.04
N ARG A 107 15.22 -0.69 -4.84
CA ARG A 107 14.20 -1.08 -3.83
C ARG A 107 12.77 -0.94 -4.33
N ARG A 108 12.55 -0.11 -5.34
CA ARG A 108 11.26 0.02 -6.03
C ARG A 108 11.39 -0.62 -7.40
N SER A 109 10.49 -1.54 -7.70
CA SER A 109 10.34 -2.04 -9.05
C SER A 109 10.23 -0.87 -10.04
N PRO A 110 10.86 -0.94 -11.22
CA PRO A 110 10.51 -0.05 -12.30
C PRO A 110 9.08 -0.43 -12.75
N SER A 111 8.08 0.11 -12.05
CA SER A 111 6.71 0.04 -12.52
C SER A 111 6.69 0.81 -13.84
N ALA A 112 6.10 0.20 -14.88
CA ALA A 112 6.02 0.77 -16.23
C ALA A 112 5.28 2.13 -16.29
N SER A 113 4.81 2.65 -15.16
CA SER A 113 4.38 4.03 -14.99
C SER A 113 5.02 4.60 -13.72
N ALA A 114 6.09 5.38 -13.87
CA ALA A 114 6.60 6.24 -12.79
C ALA A 114 5.63 7.41 -12.48
N THR A 115 4.42 7.42 -13.04
CA THR A 115 3.41 8.44 -12.82
C THR A 115 2.39 7.99 -11.79
N VAL A 116 2.07 8.88 -10.84
CA VAL A 116 0.98 8.68 -9.87
C VAL A 116 -0.34 9.31 -10.33
N PHE A 117 -0.32 10.02 -11.45
CA PHE A 117 -1.47 10.60 -12.13
C PHE A 117 -1.77 9.82 -13.41
N GLY A 118 -3.03 9.80 -13.87
CA GLY A 118 -3.35 9.14 -15.14
C GLY A 118 -3.47 7.61 -15.07
N VAL A 119 -3.35 7.00 -13.89
CA VAL A 119 -3.29 5.53 -13.74
C VAL A 119 -4.38 5.00 -12.82
N SER A 120 -4.76 3.74 -13.00
CA SER A 120 -5.78 3.08 -12.18
C SER A 120 -5.28 2.87 -10.75
N THR A 121 -6.19 2.99 -9.77
CA THR A 121 -5.90 2.68 -8.36
C THR A 121 -5.45 1.25 -8.13
N GLU A 122 -5.85 0.30 -8.99
CA GLU A 122 -5.37 -1.09 -8.97
C GLU A 122 -3.85 -1.21 -9.17
N SER A 123 -3.25 -0.21 -9.80
CA SER A 123 -1.81 -0.14 -10.07
C SER A 123 -1.03 0.67 -9.04
N MET A 124 -1.70 1.26 -8.05
CA MET A 124 -1.11 2.14 -7.04
C MET A 124 -0.95 1.44 -5.69
N GLN A 125 0.01 1.94 -4.90
CA GLN A 125 0.16 1.52 -3.51
C GLN A 125 -0.95 2.13 -2.67
N LEU A 126 -1.84 1.28 -2.14
CA LEU A 126 -2.93 1.69 -1.26
C LEU A 126 -2.54 1.60 0.21
N SER A 127 -3.15 2.45 1.03
CA SER A 127 -2.99 2.52 2.48
C SER A 127 -4.32 2.87 3.13
N PHE A 128 -4.47 2.55 4.41
CA PHE A 128 -5.66 2.90 5.17
C PHE A 128 -5.55 4.30 5.79
N ASP A 129 -6.61 5.10 5.68
CA ASP A 129 -6.76 6.30 6.49
C ASP A 129 -7.20 5.97 7.93
N SER A 130 -7.36 6.99 8.77
CA SER A 130 -7.83 6.81 10.16
C SER A 130 -9.29 6.36 10.28
N ARG A 131 -10.04 6.32 9.17
CA ARG A 131 -11.47 5.98 9.09
C ARG A 131 -11.69 4.61 8.45
N GLY A 132 -10.63 3.91 8.05
CA GLY A 132 -10.67 2.58 7.45
C GLY A 132 -10.85 2.59 5.93
N ASN A 133 -10.75 3.74 5.26
CA ASN A 133 -10.81 3.83 3.81
C ASN A 133 -9.48 3.37 3.20
N ASN A 134 -9.54 2.46 2.23
CA ASN A 134 -8.37 2.02 1.49
C ASN A 134 -8.14 2.92 0.27
N VAL A 135 -7.15 3.81 0.33
CA VAL A 135 -6.91 4.84 -0.68
C VAL A 135 -5.43 4.93 -1.08
N PRO A 136 -5.11 5.45 -2.28
CA PRO A 136 -3.74 5.65 -2.72
C PRO A 136 -2.90 6.42 -1.70
N THR A 137 -1.74 5.87 -1.35
CA THR A 137 -0.83 6.41 -0.33
C THR A 137 -0.43 7.84 -0.64
N ILE A 138 -0.29 8.20 -1.92
CA ILE A 138 0.05 9.55 -2.36
C ILE A 138 -1.01 10.59 -1.95
N LEU A 139 -2.31 10.23 -1.97
CA LEU A 139 -3.38 11.11 -1.52
C LEU A 139 -3.27 11.39 -0.01
N LEU A 140 -2.97 10.36 0.78
CA LEU A 140 -2.76 10.51 2.23
C LEU A 140 -1.57 11.41 2.53
N LEU A 141 -0.48 11.28 1.76
CA LEU A 141 0.68 12.16 1.90
C LEU A 141 0.33 13.60 1.55
N MET A 142 -0.34 13.85 0.41
CA MET A 142 -0.76 15.19 0.02
C MET A 142 -1.72 15.81 1.05
N GLN A 143 -2.69 15.07 1.56
CA GLN A 143 -3.60 15.54 2.61
C GLN A 143 -2.86 15.89 3.89
N ARG A 144 -1.95 15.03 4.37
CA ARG A 144 -1.16 15.31 5.59
C ARG A 144 -0.34 16.59 5.45
N HIS A 145 0.33 16.78 4.31
CA HIS A 145 1.08 18.00 4.04
C HIS A 145 0.17 19.24 3.92
N LEU A 146 -1.01 19.09 3.33
CA LEU A 146 -2.01 20.15 3.26
C LEU A 146 -2.43 20.60 4.67
N TYR A 147 -2.68 19.64 5.57
CA TYR A 147 -3.14 19.91 6.93
C TYR A 147 -2.01 20.51 7.77
N ALA A 148 -0.81 19.94 7.70
CA ALA A 148 0.36 20.42 8.44
C ALA A 148 0.75 21.87 8.09
N LYS A 149 0.48 22.30 6.85
CA LYS A 149 0.73 23.68 6.39
C LYS A 149 -0.44 24.64 6.63
N GLY A 150 -1.46 24.25 7.38
CA GLY A 150 -2.63 25.10 7.67
C GLY A 150 -3.55 25.31 6.47
N GLY A 151 -3.51 24.42 5.47
CA GLY A 151 -4.30 24.53 4.25
C GLY A 151 -5.82 24.57 4.49
N LEU A 152 -6.31 23.94 5.57
CA LEU A 152 -7.72 23.99 5.93
C LEU A 152 -8.20 25.40 6.27
N GLN A 153 -7.33 26.28 6.77
CA GLN A 153 -7.69 27.66 7.15
C GLN A 153 -7.34 28.68 6.08
N THR A 154 -6.71 28.25 4.98
CA THR A 154 -6.30 29.15 3.90
C THR A 154 -7.50 29.59 3.06
N GLU A 155 -7.65 30.91 2.90
CA GLU A 155 -8.73 31.51 2.11
C GLU A 155 -8.77 30.97 0.67
N GLY A 156 -9.93 30.52 0.22
CA GLY A 156 -10.12 30.04 -1.16
C GLY A 156 -9.41 28.72 -1.48
N ILE A 157 -9.08 27.90 -0.47
CA ILE A 157 -8.51 26.58 -0.68
C ILE A 157 -9.37 25.73 -1.65
N PHE A 158 -8.74 24.95 -2.53
CA PHE A 158 -9.35 24.25 -3.67
C PHE A 158 -9.97 25.12 -4.78
N ARG A 159 -10.23 26.41 -4.56
CA ARG A 159 -10.78 27.32 -5.58
C ARG A 159 -9.70 28.04 -6.37
N ILE A 160 -8.66 28.51 -5.70
CA ILE A 160 -7.57 29.26 -6.32
C ILE A 160 -6.68 28.32 -7.14
N ASN A 161 -6.41 28.69 -8.39
CA ASN A 161 -5.50 27.96 -9.26
C ASN A 161 -4.05 28.28 -8.88
N PRO A 162 -3.16 27.28 -8.80
CA PRO A 162 -1.76 27.50 -8.49
C PRO A 162 -0.98 28.07 -9.68
N GLU A 163 0.26 28.48 -9.40
CA GLU A 163 1.23 28.79 -10.45
C GLU A 163 1.65 27.51 -11.20
N GLU A 164 1.54 27.53 -12.53
CA GLU A 164 1.75 26.38 -13.41
C GLU A 164 3.13 25.71 -13.22
N ARG A 165 4.20 26.52 -13.09
CA ARG A 165 5.57 26.01 -12.87
C ARG A 165 5.74 25.25 -11.56
N GLN A 166 5.04 25.69 -10.51
CA GLN A 166 5.10 25.03 -9.20
C GLN A 166 4.37 23.69 -9.25
N GLU A 167 3.27 23.63 -10.00
CA GLU A 167 2.50 22.40 -10.20
C GLU A 167 3.30 21.34 -10.96
N GLU A 168 3.99 21.72 -12.03
CA GLU A 168 4.84 20.81 -12.81
C GLU A 168 5.95 20.21 -11.93
N TYR A 169 6.69 21.05 -11.21
CA TYR A 169 7.73 20.59 -10.27
C TYR A 169 7.15 19.65 -9.20
N ALA A 170 6.02 20.01 -8.60
CA ALA A 170 5.38 19.18 -7.58
C ALA A 170 4.93 17.83 -8.15
N ARG A 171 4.37 17.80 -9.37
CA ARG A 171 3.95 16.59 -10.06
C ARG A 171 5.13 15.63 -10.29
N GLU A 172 6.29 16.14 -10.71
CA GLU A 172 7.50 15.32 -10.87
C GLU A 172 7.98 14.69 -9.56
N GLN A 173 7.87 15.39 -8.43
CA GLN A 173 8.24 14.85 -7.13
C GLN A 173 7.22 13.82 -6.64
N LEU A 174 5.92 14.07 -6.85
CA LEU A 174 4.85 13.12 -6.50
C LEU A 174 4.98 11.81 -7.28
N ASN A 175 5.40 11.87 -8.54
CA ASN A 175 5.75 10.72 -9.37
C ASN A 175 6.88 9.86 -8.76
N ARG A 176 7.76 10.47 -7.95
CA ARG A 176 8.79 9.77 -7.16
C ARG A 176 8.28 9.32 -5.79
N GLY A 177 7.01 9.55 -5.48
CA GLY A 177 6.38 9.26 -4.19
C GLY A 177 6.79 10.21 -3.07
N VAL A 178 7.23 11.43 -3.40
CA VAL A 178 7.66 12.45 -2.44
C VAL A 178 6.79 13.69 -2.58
N VAL A 179 6.31 14.23 -1.46
CA VAL A 179 5.65 15.54 -1.44
C VAL A 179 6.71 16.59 -1.09
N PRO A 180 7.10 17.49 -2.01
CA PRO A 180 8.22 18.39 -1.75
C PRO A 180 7.89 19.44 -0.69
N ASP A 181 8.90 19.76 0.09
CA ASP A 181 8.85 20.86 1.06
C ASP A 181 8.75 22.19 0.32
N GLY A 182 8.08 23.18 0.94
CA GLY A 182 7.91 24.51 0.32
C GLY A 182 6.85 24.64 -0.78
N ILE A 183 6.14 23.59 -1.21
CA ILE A 183 4.97 23.77 -2.10
C ILE A 183 3.89 24.59 -1.40
N CYS A 184 3.24 25.51 -2.13
CA CYS A 184 2.10 26.27 -1.64
C CYS A 184 0.85 25.39 -1.47
N VAL A 185 0.02 25.69 -0.48
CA VAL A 185 -1.19 24.90 -0.18
C VAL A 185 -2.20 24.88 -1.32
N HIS A 186 -2.30 25.95 -2.12
CA HIS A 186 -3.18 25.99 -3.30
C HIS A 186 -2.71 25.04 -4.40
N CYS A 187 -1.39 24.89 -4.59
CA CYS A 187 -0.82 23.92 -5.53
C CYS A 187 -1.12 22.49 -5.08
N LEU A 188 -0.93 22.19 -3.80
CA LEU A 188 -1.24 20.88 -3.25
C LEU A 188 -2.74 20.53 -3.37
N ALA A 189 -3.62 21.49 -3.07
CA ALA A 189 -5.06 21.34 -3.27
C ALA A 189 -5.44 21.15 -4.76
N GLY A 190 -4.77 21.88 -5.66
CA GLY A 190 -4.90 21.72 -7.11
C GLY A 190 -4.51 20.32 -7.58
N LEU A 191 -3.38 19.80 -7.09
CA LEU A 191 -2.89 18.46 -7.41
C LEU A 191 -3.80 17.34 -6.88
N ILE A 192 -4.39 17.50 -5.69
CA ILE A 192 -5.40 16.55 -5.19
C ILE A 192 -6.60 16.49 -6.16
N LYS A 193 -7.12 17.64 -6.61
CA LYS A 193 -8.22 17.65 -7.60
C LYS A 193 -7.78 17.07 -8.95
N ALA A 194 -6.58 17.43 -9.40
CA ALA A 194 -6.02 16.93 -10.65
C ALA A 194 -5.88 15.41 -10.63
N TRP A 195 -5.49 14.83 -9.50
CA TRP A 195 -5.41 13.39 -9.32
C TRP A 195 -6.75 12.68 -9.61
N PHE A 196 -7.86 13.18 -9.06
CA PHE A 196 -9.19 12.61 -9.35
C PHE A 196 -9.59 12.80 -10.82
N ARG A 197 -9.36 13.99 -11.37
CA ARG A 197 -9.69 14.32 -12.77
C ARG A 197 -8.89 13.50 -13.78
N GLU A 198 -7.68 13.09 -13.42
CA GLU A 198 -6.79 12.34 -14.31
C GLU A 198 -6.99 10.82 -14.16
N LEU A 199 -7.93 10.34 -13.33
CA LEU A 199 -8.23 8.91 -13.27
C LEU A 199 -8.76 8.39 -14.63
N PRO A 200 -8.37 7.17 -15.06
CA PRO A 200 -8.89 6.57 -16.29
C PRO A 200 -10.43 6.46 -16.33
N SER A 201 -11.05 6.30 -15.16
CA SER A 201 -12.49 6.39 -14.94
C SER A 201 -12.73 7.20 -13.66
N GLY A 202 -13.63 8.17 -13.73
CA GLY A 202 -13.99 8.99 -12.59
C GLY A 202 -14.66 8.17 -11.50
N VAL A 203 -14.50 8.60 -10.25
CA VAL A 203 -15.01 7.88 -9.06
C VAL A 203 -16.52 7.62 -9.14
N LEU A 204 -17.28 8.51 -9.78
CA LEU A 204 -18.73 8.39 -9.91
C LEU A 204 -19.18 7.79 -11.24
N ASP A 205 -18.27 7.44 -12.16
CA ASP A 205 -18.63 6.91 -13.48
C ASP A 205 -19.19 5.48 -13.43
N SER A 206 -18.96 4.76 -12.33
CA SER A 206 -19.57 3.45 -12.10
C SER A 206 -21.06 3.53 -11.72
N LEU A 207 -21.57 4.72 -11.40
CA LEU A 207 -22.98 4.94 -11.10
C LEU A 207 -23.80 5.17 -12.37
N PRO A 208 -25.03 4.64 -12.44
CA PRO A 208 -25.94 4.97 -13.54
C PRO A 208 -26.28 6.47 -13.54
N GLN A 209 -26.01 7.14 -14.66
CA GLN A 209 -26.16 8.59 -14.79
C GLN A 209 -27.58 9.06 -14.46
N GLU A 210 -28.60 8.31 -14.90
CA GLU A 210 -30.01 8.63 -14.69
C GLU A 210 -30.36 8.64 -13.20
N GLN A 211 -29.78 7.73 -12.41
CA GLN A 211 -30.05 7.66 -10.97
C GLN A 211 -29.37 8.81 -10.22
N VAL A 212 -28.17 9.21 -10.64
CA VAL A 212 -27.49 10.38 -10.06
C VAL A 212 -28.25 11.67 -10.38
N ILE A 213 -28.80 11.80 -11.59
CA ILE A 213 -29.64 12.95 -11.97
C ILE A 213 -30.95 13.00 -11.16
N GLN A 214 -31.52 11.83 -10.84
CA GLN A 214 -32.75 11.72 -10.08
C GLN A 214 -32.54 11.82 -8.56
N CYS A 215 -31.30 11.69 -8.04
CA CYS A 215 -31.05 11.83 -6.60
C CYS A 215 -31.38 13.24 -6.12
N GLN A 216 -32.35 13.35 -5.22
CA GLN A 216 -32.74 14.62 -4.59
C GLN A 216 -32.64 14.57 -3.06
N THR A 217 -32.65 13.37 -2.49
CA THR A 217 -32.68 13.16 -1.03
C THR A 217 -31.37 12.59 -0.49
N GLU A 218 -31.15 12.75 0.81
CA GLU A 218 -29.98 12.21 1.51
C GLU A 218 -29.96 10.67 1.48
N GLU A 219 -31.14 10.06 1.59
CA GLU A 219 -31.36 8.61 1.60
C GLU A 219 -31.04 7.99 0.23
N GLU A 220 -31.53 8.59 -0.85
CA GLU A 220 -31.22 8.17 -2.22
C GLU A 220 -29.72 8.26 -2.49
N CYS A 221 -29.08 9.36 -2.09
CA CYS A 221 -27.66 9.55 -2.35
C CYS A 221 -26.83 8.56 -1.52
N SER A 222 -27.28 8.22 -0.31
CA SER A 222 -26.68 7.15 0.50
C SER A 222 -26.86 5.76 -0.13
N ALA A 223 -28.01 5.50 -0.76
CA ALA A 223 -28.26 4.26 -1.48
C ALA A 223 -27.34 4.14 -2.72
N LEU A 224 -27.13 5.24 -3.45
CA LEU A 224 -26.23 5.29 -4.59
C LEU A 224 -24.78 5.02 -4.21
N VAL A 225 -24.29 5.59 -3.10
CA VAL A 225 -22.92 5.32 -2.62
C VAL A 225 -22.69 3.83 -2.37
N ARG A 226 -23.73 3.06 -1.99
CA ARG A 226 -23.63 1.60 -1.77
C ARG A 226 -23.51 0.80 -3.07
N LEU A 227 -23.80 1.39 -4.22
CA LEU A 227 -23.63 0.76 -5.54
C LEU A 227 -22.21 0.88 -6.07
N LEU A 228 -21.41 1.81 -5.51
CA LEU A 228 -20.01 1.96 -5.89
C LEU A 228 -19.21 0.71 -5.53
N PRO A 229 -18.25 0.30 -6.38
CA PRO A 229 -17.30 -0.72 -5.97
C PRO A 229 -16.45 -0.22 -4.78
N SER A 230 -15.88 -1.18 -4.04
CA SER A 230 -15.25 -0.90 -2.73
C SER A 230 -14.15 0.16 -2.80
N THR A 231 -13.41 0.22 -3.92
CA THR A 231 -12.29 1.15 -4.10
C THR A 231 -12.81 2.58 -4.32
N GLU A 232 -13.78 2.76 -5.22
CA GLU A 232 -14.42 4.03 -5.53
C GLU A 232 -15.22 4.54 -4.33
N ALA A 233 -15.90 3.66 -3.60
CA ALA A 233 -16.58 4.00 -2.35
C ALA A 233 -15.61 4.52 -1.29
N SER A 234 -14.45 3.87 -1.14
CA SER A 234 -13.39 4.30 -0.20
C SER A 234 -12.80 5.66 -0.60
N LEU A 235 -12.54 5.86 -1.89
CA LEU A 235 -12.08 7.14 -2.44
C LEU A 235 -13.10 8.26 -2.23
N LEU A 236 -14.38 7.97 -2.49
CA LEU A 236 -15.46 8.94 -2.31
C LEU A 236 -15.63 9.29 -0.83
N ASP A 237 -15.68 8.32 0.09
CA ASP A 237 -15.79 8.63 1.52
C ASP A 237 -14.58 9.44 2.00
N TRP A 238 -13.36 9.08 1.58
CA TRP A 238 -12.17 9.86 1.88
C TRP A 238 -12.29 11.32 1.37
N ALA A 239 -12.74 11.51 0.12
CA ALA A 239 -12.93 12.83 -0.47
C ALA A 239 -14.03 13.64 0.24
N ILE A 240 -15.16 13.02 0.57
CA ILE A 240 -16.24 13.64 1.36
C ILE A 240 -15.72 14.06 2.74
N ASN A 241 -14.89 13.25 3.38
CA ASN A 241 -14.29 13.63 4.66
C ASN A 241 -13.32 14.82 4.52
N LEU A 242 -12.47 14.83 3.50
CA LEU A 242 -11.59 15.98 3.22
C LEU A 242 -12.41 17.26 2.97
N MET A 243 -13.46 17.16 2.15
CA MET A 243 -14.36 18.30 1.88
C MET A 243 -15.08 18.76 3.14
N ALA A 244 -15.55 17.83 3.99
CA ALA A 244 -16.16 18.16 5.27
C ALA A 244 -15.16 18.83 6.22
N ASP A 245 -13.90 18.39 6.27
CA ASP A 245 -12.85 19.02 7.09
C ASP A 245 -12.61 20.48 6.65
N VAL A 246 -12.63 20.77 5.35
CA VAL A 246 -12.53 22.14 4.82
C VAL A 246 -13.75 22.98 5.22
N VAL A 247 -14.96 22.45 5.04
CA VAL A 247 -16.19 23.20 5.35
C VAL A 247 -16.33 23.48 6.85
N GLN A 248 -15.76 22.66 7.73
CA GLN A 248 -15.72 22.97 9.16
C GLN A 248 -14.94 24.25 9.48
N GLU A 249 -13.91 24.56 8.68
CA GLU A 249 -13.09 25.77 8.80
C GLU A 249 -13.61 26.92 7.92
N GLU A 250 -14.87 26.87 7.46
CA GLU A 250 -15.49 27.87 6.56
C GLU A 250 -15.29 29.31 7.04
N PHE A 251 -15.31 29.53 8.36
CA PHE A 251 -15.10 30.85 8.96
C PHE A 251 -13.76 31.48 8.53
N HIS A 252 -12.72 30.67 8.40
CA HIS A 252 -11.38 31.11 7.98
C HIS A 252 -11.21 31.06 6.46
N ASN A 253 -11.49 29.90 5.85
CA ASN A 253 -11.16 29.66 4.45
C ASN A 253 -12.20 30.20 3.44
N LYS A 254 -13.40 30.60 3.90
CA LYS A 254 -14.52 31.13 3.09
C LYS A 254 -15.13 30.12 2.10
N MET A 255 -14.93 28.83 2.32
CA MET A 255 -15.38 27.74 1.47
C MET A 255 -16.48 26.92 2.14
N ASN A 256 -17.73 27.23 1.82
CA ASN A 256 -18.90 26.45 2.24
C ASN A 256 -19.09 25.16 1.44
N ALA A 257 -20.02 24.30 1.86
CA ALA A 257 -20.30 23.01 1.21
C ALA A 257 -20.61 23.13 -0.28
N ARG A 258 -21.37 24.16 -0.69
CA ARG A 258 -21.70 24.39 -2.10
C ARG A 258 -20.46 24.78 -2.92
N ASN A 259 -19.63 25.67 -2.39
CA ASN A 259 -18.41 26.13 -3.05
C ASN A 259 -17.42 24.97 -3.23
N ILE A 260 -17.27 24.13 -2.20
CA ILE A 260 -16.40 22.95 -2.26
C ILE A 260 -16.93 21.91 -3.23
N ALA A 261 -18.23 21.59 -3.18
CA ALA A 261 -18.84 20.67 -4.13
C ALA A 261 -18.67 21.15 -5.58
N MET A 262 -18.81 22.45 -5.84
CA MET A 262 -18.65 23.03 -7.17
C MET A 262 -17.25 22.83 -7.76
N VAL A 263 -16.19 22.99 -6.95
CA VAL A 263 -14.81 22.83 -7.42
C VAL A 263 -14.38 21.37 -7.55
N PHE A 264 -15.04 20.45 -6.82
CA PHE A 264 -14.75 19.02 -6.89
C PHE A 264 -15.57 18.27 -7.94
N ALA A 265 -16.84 18.65 -8.16
CA ALA A 265 -17.74 18.00 -9.11
C ALA A 265 -17.13 17.69 -10.49
N PRO A 266 -16.47 18.64 -11.19
CA PRO A 266 -15.90 18.36 -12.51
C PRO A 266 -14.71 17.38 -12.50
N ASN A 267 -14.20 17.01 -11.32
CA ASN A 267 -13.09 16.05 -11.18
C ASN A 267 -13.58 14.65 -10.80
N MET A 268 -14.88 14.44 -10.57
CA MET A 268 -15.41 13.15 -10.11
C MET A 268 -15.87 12.23 -11.24
N THR A 269 -15.96 12.74 -12.48
CA THR A 269 -16.57 12.04 -13.62
C THR A 269 -15.82 12.31 -14.91
N GLN A 270 -15.72 11.33 -15.81
CA GLN A 270 -15.22 11.51 -17.17
C GLN A 270 -16.39 11.59 -18.14
N MET A 271 -16.61 12.76 -18.75
CA MET A 271 -17.71 12.99 -19.67
C MET A 271 -17.17 13.50 -21.00
N GLY A 272 -17.44 12.76 -22.08
CA GLY A 272 -16.96 13.09 -23.43
C GLY A 272 -17.76 14.20 -24.12
N ASP A 273 -19.07 14.30 -23.85
CA ASP A 273 -19.95 15.30 -24.47
C ASP A 273 -20.09 16.56 -23.59
N PRO A 274 -19.77 17.78 -24.10
CA PRO A 274 -19.78 19.01 -23.31
C PRO A 274 -21.15 19.41 -22.72
N LEU A 275 -22.25 19.16 -23.43
CA LEU A 275 -23.60 19.55 -22.96
C LEU A 275 -24.07 18.62 -21.84
N THR A 276 -23.89 17.31 -22.05
CA THR A 276 -24.18 16.29 -21.05
C THR A 276 -23.29 16.47 -19.83
N ALA A 277 -22.00 16.79 -20.02
CA ALA A 277 -21.06 17.11 -18.95
C ALA A 277 -21.53 18.27 -18.09
N LEU A 278 -22.00 19.36 -18.71
CA LEU A 278 -22.50 20.52 -17.98
C LEU A 278 -23.73 20.20 -17.14
N MET A 279 -24.73 19.53 -17.74
CA MET A 279 -25.94 19.13 -17.02
C MET A 279 -25.62 18.20 -15.85
N TYR A 280 -24.76 17.21 -16.10
CA TYR A 280 -24.40 16.22 -15.10
C TYR A 280 -23.55 16.83 -13.98
N ALA A 281 -22.65 17.76 -14.28
CA ALA A 281 -21.82 18.42 -13.28
C ALA A 281 -22.65 19.16 -12.21
N VAL A 282 -23.79 19.75 -12.60
CA VAL A 282 -24.72 20.37 -11.64
C VAL A 282 -25.30 19.32 -10.68
N GLN A 283 -25.64 18.14 -11.20
CA GLN A 283 -26.19 17.05 -10.38
C GLN A 283 -25.13 16.45 -9.47
N VAL A 284 -23.93 16.21 -9.99
CA VAL A 284 -22.77 15.79 -9.18
C VAL A 284 -22.46 16.80 -8.09
N MET A 285 -22.50 18.09 -8.37
CA MET A 285 -22.33 19.13 -7.35
C MET A 285 -23.40 19.03 -6.25
N ASN A 286 -24.68 18.86 -6.61
CA ASN A 286 -25.74 18.68 -5.62
C ASN A 286 -25.54 17.41 -4.80
N PHE A 287 -25.20 16.29 -5.45
CA PHE A 287 -24.90 15.01 -4.83
C PHE A 287 -23.77 15.15 -3.79
N LEU A 288 -22.63 15.74 -4.17
CA LEU A 288 -21.50 15.98 -3.28
C LEU A 288 -21.89 16.92 -2.12
N ARG A 289 -22.64 17.99 -2.39
CA ARG A 289 -23.11 18.92 -1.35
C ARG A 289 -23.94 18.17 -0.30
N THR A 290 -24.91 17.36 -0.72
CA THR A 290 -25.76 16.57 0.18
C THR A 290 -24.93 15.62 1.02
N LEU A 291 -23.95 14.92 0.43
CA LEU A 291 -23.06 14.01 1.17
C LEU A 291 -22.17 14.74 2.18
N ILE A 292 -21.66 15.94 1.85
CA ILE A 292 -20.89 16.77 2.77
C ILE A 292 -21.76 17.20 3.96
N GLU A 293 -22.95 17.74 3.70
CA GLU A 293 -23.88 18.21 4.73
C GLU A 293 -24.30 17.07 5.66
N LYS A 294 -24.60 15.90 5.09
CA LYS A 294 -24.84 14.67 5.85
C LYS A 294 -23.67 14.33 6.76
N LYS A 295 -22.44 14.27 6.22
CA LYS A 295 -21.24 13.92 7.00
C LYS A 295 -21.00 14.89 8.15
N LEU A 296 -21.25 16.19 7.94
CA LEU A 296 -21.15 17.21 8.98
C LEU A 296 -22.20 17.01 10.08
N ARG A 297 -23.43 16.62 9.71
CA ARG A 297 -24.50 16.32 10.66
C ARG A 297 -24.16 15.08 11.51
N GLU A 298 -23.74 13.99 10.88
CA GLU A 298 -23.30 12.76 11.55
C GLU A 298 -22.18 13.01 12.57
N ARG A 299 -21.22 13.88 12.23
CA ARG A 299 -20.15 14.30 13.15
C ARG A 299 -20.71 15.05 14.36
N LYS A 300 -21.62 16.03 14.16
CA LYS A 300 -22.25 16.77 15.25
C LYS A 300 -23.03 15.85 16.20
N ASP A 301 -23.79 14.92 15.64
CA ASP A 301 -24.60 13.97 16.42
C ASP A 301 -23.71 13.00 17.22
N SER A 302 -22.58 12.58 16.62
CA SER A 302 -21.59 11.74 17.30
C SER A 302 -20.96 12.44 18.51
N LEU A 303 -20.64 13.73 18.40
CA LEU A 303 -20.15 14.53 19.53
C LEU A 303 -21.22 14.71 20.62
N ALA A 304 -22.47 14.98 20.23
CA ALA A 304 -23.58 15.15 21.18
C ALA A 304 -23.84 13.87 22.00
N LYS A 305 -23.70 12.69 21.39
CA LYS A 305 -23.87 11.40 22.06
C LYS A 305 -22.76 11.09 23.08
N THR A 306 -21.58 11.69 22.93
CA THR A 306 -20.43 11.50 23.83
C THR A 306 -20.37 12.49 24.99
N ALA A 307 -21.24 13.51 25.03
CA ALA A 307 -21.27 14.46 26.14
C ALA A 307 -21.99 13.85 27.37
N PRO A 308 -21.35 13.73 28.54
CA PRO A 308 -22.00 13.19 29.73
C PRO A 308 -23.05 14.19 30.23
N THR A 309 -24.28 13.72 30.35
CA THR A 309 -25.40 14.45 30.96
C THR A 309 -25.09 14.60 32.46
N SER A 310 -24.65 15.78 32.89
CA SER A 310 -24.59 16.12 34.31
C SER A 310 -26.02 16.30 34.83
N SER A 311 -26.65 15.21 35.24
CA SER A 311 -27.91 15.22 35.96
C SER A 311 -27.70 15.93 37.31
N ILE A 312 -28.07 17.20 37.38
CA ILE A 312 -28.29 17.89 38.66
C ILE A 312 -29.58 17.30 39.22
N GLU A 313 -29.46 16.40 40.20
CA GLU A 313 -30.61 15.99 41.01
C GLU A 313 -31.04 17.17 41.90
N PRO A 314 -32.34 17.52 41.95
CA PRO A 314 -32.84 18.46 42.94
C PRO A 314 -32.95 17.69 44.26
N SER A 315 -32.05 17.98 45.20
CA SER A 315 -32.17 17.54 46.60
C SER A 315 -33.48 18.04 47.17
N GLY A 316 -34.49 17.17 47.17
CA GLY A 316 -35.69 17.33 47.96
C GLY A 316 -35.38 16.95 49.40
N GLU A 317 -35.26 17.93 50.28
CA GLU A 317 -35.27 17.69 51.72
C GLU A 317 -36.38 18.53 52.34
N ASN A 318 -37.55 17.90 52.47
CA ASN A 318 -38.65 18.37 53.28
C ASN A 318 -38.91 17.35 54.39
N GLY A 319 -38.73 17.82 55.63
CA GLY A 319 -39.53 17.43 56.79
C GLY A 319 -38.75 16.78 57.94
N PRO A 320 -39.37 16.66 59.12
CA PRO A 320 -40.58 17.31 59.64
C PRO A 320 -40.33 18.45 60.63
#